data_AF-A0ABD2H7M6-F1
#
_entry.id   AF-A0ABD2H7M6-F1
#
_cell.length_a   1.000
_cell.length_b   1.000
_cell.length_c   1.000
_cell.angle_alpha   90.00
_cell.angle_beta   90.00
_cell.angle_gamma   90.00
#
_symmetry.space_group_name_H-M   'P 1'
#
loop_
_entity.id
_entity.type
_entity.pdbx_description
1 polymer ?
#
loop_
_entity_poly.entity_id
_entity_poly.type
_entity_poly.pdbx_seq_one_letter_code
_entity_poly.pdbx_strand_id
1 'polypeptide(L)'
;MLSRRRRRLRSLNKRIGRRKAHAMDMFRRRTAEDDDRYHAQRTAMICEYYGTRRVPRSLCVNNRTSAWWEKVVPTYTNVQWIKDFRMSKGSFQLLCIRLEATLGRRNTNYRECVPVPKKLLGGKTRAQPL
;
A
#
# COMPACT_ATOMS: atom_id res chain seq x y z
N MET A 1 27.49 64.47 -25.77
CA MET A 1 27.89 63.19 -26.42
C MET A 1 27.85 61.94 -25.52
N LEU A 2 28.14 62.02 -24.21
CA LEU A 2 28.26 60.85 -23.31
C LEU A 2 26.97 60.03 -23.10
N SER A 3 25.78 60.64 -23.23
CA SER A 3 24.49 59.97 -23.00
C SER A 3 24.10 58.96 -24.09
N ARG A 4 24.52 59.19 -25.36
CA ARG A 4 24.30 58.27 -26.48
C ARG A 4 25.20 57.04 -26.37
N ARG A 5 26.47 57.23 -25.97
CA ARG A 5 27.43 56.15 -25.70
C ARG A 5 26.97 55.25 -24.56
N ARG A 6 26.48 55.82 -23.44
CA ARG A 6 25.89 55.06 -22.32
C ARG A 6 24.64 54.26 -22.74
N ARG A 7 23.75 54.82 -23.58
CA ARG A 7 22.59 54.10 -24.13
C ARG A 7 23.02 52.93 -25.03
N ARG A 8 24.02 53.12 -25.88
CA ARG A 8 24.56 52.07 -26.76
C ARG A 8 25.16 50.92 -25.96
N LEU A 9 25.97 51.22 -24.95
CA LEU A 9 26.55 50.21 -24.04
C LEU A 9 25.47 49.42 -23.29
N ARG A 10 24.42 50.09 -22.78
CA ARG A 10 23.28 49.40 -22.16
C ARG A 10 22.53 48.48 -23.13
N SER A 11 22.34 48.93 -24.38
CA SER A 11 21.71 48.09 -25.41
C SER A 11 22.56 46.87 -25.77
N LEU A 12 23.89 47.03 -25.81
CA LEU A 12 24.84 45.95 -26.07
C LEU A 12 24.84 44.95 -24.90
N ASN A 13 24.90 45.43 -23.66
CA ASN A 13 24.82 44.58 -22.46
C ASN A 13 23.49 43.83 -22.38
N LYS A 14 22.36 44.44 -22.75
CA LYS A 14 21.08 43.72 -22.88
C LYS A 14 21.13 42.62 -23.94
N ARG A 15 21.77 42.85 -25.10
CA ARG A 15 21.94 41.82 -26.14
C ARG A 15 22.85 40.69 -25.67
N ILE A 16 23.95 41.00 -24.98
CA ILE A 16 24.86 40.01 -24.40
C ILE A 16 24.14 39.21 -23.31
N GLY A 17 23.38 39.87 -22.43
CA GLY A 17 22.58 39.22 -21.39
C GLY A 17 21.53 38.26 -21.97
N ARG A 18 20.82 38.67 -23.04
CA ARG A 18 19.88 37.79 -23.75
C ARG A 18 20.56 36.57 -24.38
N ARG A 19 21.75 36.74 -24.98
CA ARG A 19 22.52 35.62 -25.54
C ARG A 19 22.97 34.65 -24.45
N LYS A 20 23.41 35.15 -23.29
CA LYS A 20 23.77 34.32 -22.13
C LYS A 20 22.56 33.58 -21.56
N ALA A 21 21.42 34.25 -21.43
CA ALA A 21 20.17 33.63 -20.97
C ALA A 21 19.70 32.51 -21.92
N HIS A 22 19.74 32.76 -23.23
CA HIS A 22 19.42 31.75 -24.25
C HIS A 22 20.40 30.57 -24.21
N ALA A 23 21.70 30.82 -24.04
CA ALA A 23 22.68 29.75 -23.88
C ALA A 23 22.38 28.90 -22.64
N MET A 24 22.10 29.52 -21.49
CA MET A 24 21.73 28.80 -20.26
C MET A 24 20.44 28.01 -20.40
N ASP A 25 19.42 28.55 -21.09
CA ASP A 25 18.17 27.83 -21.38
C ASP A 25 18.43 26.56 -22.21
N MET A 26 19.26 26.67 -23.26
CA MET A 26 19.67 25.51 -24.08
C MET A 26 20.43 24.46 -23.25
N PHE A 27 21.32 24.88 -22.35
CA PHE A 27 22.01 23.94 -21.44
C PHE A 27 21.04 23.24 -20.49
N ARG A 28 20.10 23.98 -19.87
CA ARG A 28 19.08 23.40 -18.98
C ARG A 28 18.17 22.42 -19.70
N ARG A 29 17.78 22.71 -20.94
CA ARG A 29 16.96 21.79 -21.75
C ARG A 29 17.70 20.49 -22.03
N ARG A 30 18.98 20.56 -22.40
CA ARG A 30 19.79 19.37 -22.62
C ARG A 30 19.91 18.51 -21.35
N THR A 31 20.19 19.12 -20.19
CA THR A 31 20.26 18.35 -18.94
C THR A 31 18.92 17.74 -18.56
N ALA A 32 17.80 18.46 -18.77
CA ALA A 32 16.47 17.92 -18.52
C ALA A 32 16.13 16.76 -19.47
N GLU A 33 16.48 16.88 -20.75
CA GLU A 33 16.33 15.80 -21.73
C GLU A 33 17.17 14.57 -21.38
N ASP A 34 18.39 14.76 -20.87
CA ASP A 34 19.25 13.67 -20.40
C ASP A 34 18.67 12.98 -19.15
N ASP A 35 18.14 13.76 -18.19
CA ASP A 35 17.43 13.25 -17.01
C ASP A 35 16.16 12.48 -17.41
N ASP A 36 15.33 13.03 -18.30
CA ASP A 36 14.12 12.39 -18.80
C ASP A 36 14.44 11.06 -19.51
N ARG A 37 15.50 11.04 -20.34
CA ARG A 37 15.98 9.81 -20.99
C ARG A 37 16.43 8.78 -19.97
N TYR A 38 17.19 9.19 -18.96
CA TYR A 38 17.64 8.30 -17.89
C TYR A 38 16.44 7.70 -17.14
N HIS A 39 15.45 8.54 -16.79
CA HIS A 39 14.23 8.09 -16.11
C HIS A 39 13.40 7.14 -16.99
N ALA A 40 13.25 7.45 -18.29
CA ALA A 40 12.52 6.60 -19.23
C ALA A 40 13.21 5.24 -19.40
N GLN A 41 14.54 5.22 -19.57
CA GLN A 41 15.32 3.99 -19.73
C GLN A 41 15.29 3.14 -18.45
N ARG A 42 15.44 3.77 -17.28
CA ARG A 42 15.35 3.08 -15.98
C ARG A 42 13.96 2.51 -15.76
N THR A 43 12.91 3.26 -16.08
CA THR A 43 11.52 2.80 -15.98
C THR A 43 11.27 1.63 -16.92
N ALA A 44 11.74 1.70 -18.17
CA ALA A 44 11.63 0.62 -19.14
C ALA A 44 12.34 -0.66 -18.65
N MET A 45 13.57 -0.55 -18.14
CA MET A 45 14.32 -1.67 -17.56
C MET A 45 13.59 -2.30 -16.38
N ILE A 46 13.04 -1.49 -15.47
CA ILE A 46 12.25 -1.96 -14.33
C ILE A 46 10.99 -2.69 -14.84
N CYS A 47 10.25 -2.09 -15.75
CA CYS A 47 9.05 -2.68 -16.33
C CYS A 47 9.34 -4.00 -17.07
N GLU A 48 10.46 -4.10 -17.78
CA GLU A 48 10.90 -5.33 -18.43
C GLU A 48 11.25 -6.41 -17.39
N TYR A 49 12.01 -6.06 -16.36
CA TYR A 49 12.41 -6.97 -15.29
C TYR A 49 11.21 -7.53 -14.51
N TYR A 50 10.22 -6.68 -14.18
CA TYR A 50 9.02 -7.09 -13.43
C TYR A 50 7.85 -7.54 -14.31
N GLY A 51 7.82 -7.20 -15.60
CA GLY A 51 6.74 -7.56 -16.52
C GLY A 51 6.93 -8.93 -17.16
N THR A 52 8.19 -9.34 -17.39
CA THR A 52 8.53 -10.69 -17.88
C THR A 52 8.44 -11.73 -16.78
N ARG A 53 8.76 -11.34 -15.54
CA ARG A 53 8.49 -12.17 -14.36
C ARG A 53 7.03 -11.97 -13.96
N ARG A 54 6.17 -12.92 -14.32
CA ARG A 54 4.89 -13.11 -13.62
C ARG A 54 5.20 -13.51 -12.18
N VAL A 55 5.64 -12.56 -11.36
CA VAL A 55 5.72 -12.72 -9.91
C VAL A 55 4.27 -13.00 -9.52
N PRO A 56 3.94 -14.20 -9.03
CA PRO A 56 2.62 -14.40 -8.45
C PRO A 56 2.48 -13.29 -7.42
N ARG A 57 1.44 -12.46 -7.51
CA ARG A 57 1.12 -11.56 -6.41
C ARG A 57 0.95 -12.48 -5.21
N SER A 58 1.98 -12.58 -4.37
CA SER A 58 1.86 -13.21 -3.08
C SER A 58 0.93 -12.25 -2.35
N LEU A 59 -0.37 -12.54 -2.46
CA LEU A 59 -1.34 -12.01 -1.52
C LEU A 59 -0.70 -12.29 -0.17
N CYS A 60 -0.42 -11.24 0.60
CA CYS A 60 0.07 -11.38 1.97
C CYS A 60 -1.03 -12.07 2.78
N VAL A 61 -1.16 -13.38 2.58
CA VAL A 61 -1.98 -14.29 3.36
C VAL A 61 -1.03 -14.72 4.45
N ASN A 62 -1.08 -14.04 5.59
CA ASN A 62 -0.67 -14.74 6.79
C ASN A 62 -1.66 -15.89 6.94
N ASN A 63 -1.23 -17.11 6.62
CA ASN A 63 -1.95 -18.33 6.95
C ASN A 63 -1.99 -18.42 8.48
N ARG A 64 -2.90 -17.67 9.09
CA ARG A 64 -3.20 -17.80 10.50
C ARG A 64 -3.78 -19.19 10.66
N THR A 65 -3.06 -20.06 11.36
CA THR A 65 -3.53 -21.40 11.64
C THR A 65 -4.90 -21.31 12.29
N SER A 66 -5.91 -21.83 11.60
CA SER A 66 -7.26 -21.97 12.13
C SER A 66 -7.36 -23.12 13.13
N ALA A 67 -6.29 -23.88 13.30
CA ALA A 67 -6.24 -25.11 14.08
C ALA A 67 -6.76 -24.95 15.52
N TRP A 68 -6.47 -23.83 16.19
CA TRP A 68 -7.04 -23.59 17.53
C TRP A 68 -8.58 -23.48 17.47
N TRP A 69 -9.11 -22.71 16.51
CA TRP A 69 -10.56 -22.58 16.35
C TRP A 69 -11.22 -23.92 15.98
N GLU A 70 -10.61 -24.66 15.06
CA GLU A 70 -11.20 -25.90 14.53
C GLU A 70 -11.04 -27.10 15.47
N LYS A 71 -9.95 -27.18 16.23
CA LYS A 71 -9.63 -28.34 17.07
C LYS A 71 -9.87 -28.10 18.55
N VAL A 72 -9.69 -26.88 19.05
CA VAL A 72 -9.72 -26.59 20.50
C VAL A 72 -11.07 -26.01 20.92
N VAL A 73 -11.66 -25.09 20.17
CA VAL A 73 -12.95 -24.48 20.54
C VAL A 73 -14.10 -25.50 20.67
N PRO A 74 -14.20 -26.55 19.83
CA PRO A 74 -15.23 -27.58 20.01
C PRO A 74 -15.08 -28.42 21.28
N THR A 75 -13.87 -28.57 21.81
CA THR A 75 -13.61 -29.41 23.00
C THR A 75 -13.92 -28.70 24.32
N TYR A 76 -14.25 -27.40 24.28
CA TYR A 76 -14.56 -26.62 25.47
C TYR A 76 -15.85 -27.08 26.14
N THR A 77 -15.75 -27.39 27.42
CA THR A 77 -16.91 -27.56 28.30
C THR A 77 -17.58 -26.20 28.58
N ASN A 78 -18.84 -26.20 29.03
CA ASN A 78 -19.54 -24.96 29.36
C ASN A 78 -18.85 -24.15 30.46
N VAL A 79 -18.23 -24.84 31.43
CA VAL A 79 -17.48 -24.19 32.52
C VAL A 79 -16.22 -23.51 31.99
N GLN A 80 -15.43 -24.21 31.17
CA GLN A 80 -14.25 -23.63 30.51
C GLN A 80 -14.64 -22.47 29.59
N TRP A 81 -15.76 -22.62 28.87
CA TRP A 81 -16.28 -21.58 28.00
C TRP A 81 -16.62 -20.30 28.76
N ILE A 82 -17.35 -20.40 29.87
CA ILE A 82 -17.68 -19.24 30.70
C ILE A 82 -16.41 -18.65 31.33
N LYS A 83 -15.47 -19.50 31.78
CA LYS A 83 -14.21 -19.05 32.35
C LYS A 83 -13.40 -18.23 31.35
N ASP A 84 -13.28 -18.68 30.11
CA ASP A 84 -12.41 -18.03 29.14
C ASP A 84 -13.11 -16.89 28.41
N PHE A 85 -14.36 -17.09 27.97
CA PHE A 85 -15.13 -16.13 27.17
C PHE A 85 -16.04 -15.21 27.99
N ARG A 86 -16.17 -15.45 29.30
CA ARG A 86 -16.97 -14.64 30.23
C ARG A 86 -18.46 -14.55 29.85
N MET A 87 -18.94 -15.54 29.11
CA MET A 87 -20.34 -15.64 28.69
C MET A 87 -20.72 -17.08 28.37
N SER A 88 -22.02 -17.38 28.28
CA SER A 88 -22.51 -18.70 27.87
C SER A 88 -22.36 -18.93 26.36
N LYS A 89 -22.37 -20.21 25.92
CA LYS A 89 -22.40 -20.56 24.49
C LYS A 89 -23.65 -20.02 23.80
N GLY A 90 -24.81 -20.06 24.47
CA GLY A 90 -26.07 -19.53 23.94
C GLY A 90 -26.03 -18.02 23.71
N SER A 91 -25.49 -17.26 24.67
CA SER A 91 -25.29 -15.82 24.53
C SER A 91 -24.35 -15.48 23.38
N PHE A 92 -23.27 -16.27 23.20
CA PHE A 92 -22.35 -16.10 22.08
C PHE A 92 -23.02 -16.36 20.72
N GLN A 93 -23.82 -17.43 20.61
CA GLN A 93 -24.58 -17.72 19.39
C GLN A 93 -25.57 -16.60 19.06
N LEU A 94 -26.27 -16.07 20.07
CA LEU A 94 -27.18 -14.94 19.90
C LEU A 94 -26.45 -13.70 19.36
N LEU A 95 -25.24 -13.41 19.86
CA LEU A 95 -24.42 -12.33 19.33
C LEU A 95 -24.00 -12.59 17.88
N CYS A 96 -23.63 -13.82 17.53
CA CYS A 96 -23.29 -14.17 16.15
C CYS A 96 -24.43 -13.87 15.19
N ILE A 97 -25.66 -14.27 15.55
CA ILE A 97 -26.87 -14.02 14.75
C ILE A 97 -27.13 -12.52 14.60
N ARG A 98 -27.08 -11.75 15.70
CA ARG A 98 -27.32 -10.30 15.67
C ARG A 98 -26.30 -9.54 14.84
N LEU A 99 -25.05 -9.99 14.88
CA LEU A 99 -23.95 -9.35 14.17
C LEU A 99 -23.75 -9.90 12.75
N GLU A 100 -24.53 -10.90 12.34
CA GLU A 100 -24.40 -11.51 11.01
C GLU A 100 -24.71 -10.51 9.90
N ALA A 101 -25.72 -9.67 10.07
CA ALA A 101 -26.06 -8.62 9.11
C ALA A 101 -24.92 -7.60 8.91
N THR A 102 -24.16 -7.30 9.97
CA THR A 102 -23.12 -6.25 9.95
C THR A 102 -21.72 -6.80 9.63
N LEU A 103 -21.41 -8.00 10.14
CA LEU A 103 -20.09 -8.62 10.02
C LEU A 103 -20.03 -9.74 8.98
N GLY A 104 -21.19 -10.20 8.49
CA GLY A 104 -21.30 -11.15 7.40
C GLY A 104 -20.69 -10.59 6.13
N ARG A 105 -19.79 -11.34 5.52
CA ARG A 105 -19.21 -11.00 4.21
C ARG A 105 -19.30 -12.24 3.32
N ARG A 106 -19.52 -12.03 2.03
CA ARG A 106 -19.60 -13.12 1.03
C ARG A 106 -18.22 -13.55 0.59
N ASN A 107 -18.05 -14.85 0.36
CA ASN A 107 -16.83 -15.39 -0.24
C ASN A 107 -16.54 -14.67 -1.56
N THR A 108 -15.28 -14.34 -1.77
CA THR A 108 -14.82 -13.77 -3.04
C THR A 108 -14.03 -14.85 -3.78
N ASN A 109 -13.91 -14.74 -5.10
CA ASN A 109 -13.14 -15.70 -5.92
C ASN A 109 -11.70 -15.91 -5.44
N TYR A 110 -11.15 -14.94 -4.70
CA TYR A 110 -9.78 -14.98 -4.21
C TYR A 110 -9.65 -15.44 -2.75
N ARG A 111 -10.70 -15.30 -1.94
CA ARG A 111 -10.66 -15.59 -0.49
C ARG A 111 -12.04 -15.93 0.05
N GLU A 112 -12.08 -16.98 0.85
CA GLU A 112 -13.19 -17.26 1.76
C GLU A 112 -13.28 -16.19 2.86
N CYS A 113 -14.51 -15.84 3.22
CA CYS A 113 -14.76 -14.91 4.29
C CYS A 113 -14.58 -15.58 5.65
N VAL A 114 -13.94 -14.87 6.57
CA VAL A 114 -13.85 -15.32 7.96
C VAL A 114 -15.27 -15.33 8.56
N PRO A 115 -15.75 -16.47 9.08
CA PRO A 115 -17.05 -16.57 9.71
C PRO A 115 -17.18 -15.61 10.90
N VAL A 116 -18.39 -15.11 11.15
CA VAL A 116 -18.68 -14.18 12.27
C VAL A 116 -18.22 -14.72 13.63
N PRO A 117 -18.47 -16.00 13.99
CA PRO A 117 -17.98 -16.55 15.26
C PRO A 117 -16.47 -16.39 15.44
N LYS A 118 -15.70 -16.64 14.37
CA LYS A 118 -14.25 -16.56 14.37
C LYS A 118 -13.74 -15.10 14.40
N LYS A 119 -14.52 -14.14 13.89
CA LYS A 119 -14.22 -12.70 14.01
C LYS A 119 -14.37 -12.20 15.45
N LEU A 120 -15.40 -12.67 16.16
CA LEU A 120 -15.67 -12.25 17.53
C LEU A 120 -14.63 -12.78 18.53
N LEU A 121 -14.07 -13.96 18.27
CA LEU A 121 -13.10 -14.60 19.16
C LEU A 121 -11.64 -14.52 18.69
N GLY A 122 -11.41 -14.21 17.40
CA GLY A 122 -10.09 -14.15 16.75
C GLY A 122 -9.13 -13.07 17.25
N GLY A 123 -9.52 -12.30 18.27
CA GLY A 123 -8.61 -11.43 19.03
C GLY A 123 -7.75 -12.16 20.06
N LYS A 124 -8.14 -13.37 20.49
CA LYS A 124 -7.42 -14.13 21.54
C LYS A 124 -6.29 -15.02 21.03
N THR A 125 -6.15 -15.20 19.72
CA THR A 125 -5.12 -16.05 19.09
C THR A 125 -3.68 -15.49 19.15
N ARG A 126 -3.36 -14.59 20.09
CA ARG A 126 -2.06 -13.89 20.06
C ARG A 126 -0.93 -14.53 20.86
N ALA A 127 -1.15 -15.53 21.71
CA ALA A 127 -0.05 -16.05 22.53
C ALA A 127 -0.32 -17.39 23.21
N GLN A 128 -0.54 -18.48 22.47
CA GLN A 128 -0.24 -19.81 23.03
C GLN A 128 0.58 -20.60 22.02
N PRO A 129 1.89 -20.80 22.26
CA PRO A 129 2.64 -21.82 21.56
C PRO A 129 2.10 -23.19 21.99
N LEU A 130 2.04 -24.11 21.03
CA LEU A 130 1.86 -25.53 21.29
C LEU A 130 3.02 -26.06 22.14
#